data_AF-A0A7L9S8X4-F1
#
_entry.id   AF-A0A7L9S8X4-F1
#
_cell.length_a   1.000
_cell.length_b   1.000
_cell.length_c   1.000
_cell.angle_alpha   90.00
_cell.angle_beta   90.00
_cell.angle_gamma   90.00
#
_symmetry.space_group_name_H-M   'P 1'
#
loop_
_entity.id
_entity.type
_entity.pdbx_description
1 polymer ?
#
loop_
_entity_poly.entity_id
_entity_poly.type
_entity_poly.pdbx_seq_one_letter_code
_entity_poly.pdbx_strand_id
1 'polypeptide(L)'
;MAGELATQKKETWLSEFMLIIAVIGILVASFIKYFGKNEDDFNHAGLKRMANTFSSKVNLVHGQWLMDDQPSIVRLRTKDVDGNDIIELIHVNNKGWIASRSRQLDCFDIWQQAMDTPLNFMNETIAVIVLNRHDENEQVCRYALSTGSYLEYSPKTGQVVTVKNSS
;
A
#
# COMPACT_ATOMS: atom_id res chain seq x y z
N MET A 1 32.82 -45.40 -38.36
CA MET A 1 33.18 -45.37 -36.93
C MET A 1 33.15 -43.95 -36.32
N ALA A 2 33.65 -42.89 -36.97
CA ALA A 2 33.57 -41.52 -36.41
C ALA A 2 32.16 -40.90 -36.45
N GLY A 3 31.34 -41.25 -37.45
CA GLY A 3 29.97 -40.75 -37.58
C GLY A 3 29.00 -41.30 -36.52
N GLU A 4 29.16 -42.56 -36.12
CA GLU A 4 28.28 -43.20 -35.11
C GLU A 4 28.53 -42.65 -33.71
N LEU A 5 29.80 -42.39 -33.34
CA LEU A 5 30.17 -41.76 -32.07
C LEU A 5 29.65 -40.32 -31.95
N ALA A 6 29.65 -39.56 -33.04
CA ALA A 6 29.13 -38.19 -33.06
C ALA A 6 27.60 -38.15 -32.92
N THR A 7 26.89 -39.08 -33.57
CA THR A 7 25.43 -39.21 -33.43
C THR A 7 25.04 -39.65 -32.02
N GLN A 8 25.73 -40.65 -31.46
CA GLN A 8 25.47 -41.14 -30.10
C GLN A 8 25.73 -40.06 -29.03
N LYS A 9 26.80 -39.27 -29.17
CA LYS A 9 27.11 -38.15 -28.27
C LYS A 9 26.11 -36.99 -28.39
N LYS A 10 25.54 -36.79 -29.58
CA LYS A 10 24.50 -35.78 -29.84
C LYS A 10 23.16 -36.20 -29.24
N GLU A 11 22.80 -37.48 -29.32
CA GLU A 11 21.56 -38.02 -28.76
C GLU A 11 21.54 -38.01 -27.23
N THR A 12 22.65 -38.34 -26.57
CA THR A 12 22.76 -38.26 -25.10
C THR A 12 22.66 -36.81 -24.61
N TRP A 13 23.37 -35.88 -25.25
CA TRP A 13 23.28 -34.44 -24.98
C TRP A 13 21.83 -33.92 -25.11
N LEU A 14 21.10 -34.32 -26.17
CA LEU A 14 19.72 -33.88 -26.38
C LEU A 14 18.79 -34.39 -25.28
N SER A 15 18.99 -35.62 -24.82
CA SER A 15 18.17 -36.23 -23.75
C SER A 15 18.42 -35.59 -22.38
N GLU A 16 19.67 -35.26 -22.04
CA GLU A 16 20.02 -34.59 -20.78
C GLU A 16 19.46 -33.15 -20.73
N PHE A 17 19.57 -32.39 -21.83
CA PHE A 17 18.98 -31.05 -21.92
C PHE A 17 17.46 -31.07 -21.80
N MET A 18 16.79 -32.04 -22.43
CA MET A 18 15.34 -32.26 -22.29
C MET A 18 14.94 -32.51 -20.83
N LEU A 19 15.73 -33.31 -20.11
CA LEU A 19 15.46 -33.64 -18.71
C LEU A 19 15.63 -32.42 -17.80
N ILE A 20 16.68 -31.61 -18.02
CA ILE A 20 16.90 -30.36 -17.28
C ILE A 20 15.75 -29.37 -17.52
N ILE A 21 15.34 -29.16 -18.77
CA ILE A 21 14.23 -28.26 -19.11
C ILE A 21 12.92 -28.75 -18.49
N ALA A 22 12.68 -30.06 -18.49
CA ALA A 22 11.50 -30.65 -17.86
C ALA A 22 11.48 -30.40 -16.34
N VAL A 23 12.60 -30.60 -15.65
CA VAL A 23 12.72 -30.36 -14.21
C VAL A 23 12.54 -28.88 -13.88
N ILE A 24 13.18 -27.98 -14.63
CA ILE A 24 13.02 -26.53 -14.45
C ILE A 24 11.55 -26.13 -14.70
N GLY A 25 10.93 -26.66 -15.76
CA GLY A 25 9.52 -26.39 -16.06
C GLY A 25 8.58 -26.81 -14.92
N ILE A 26 8.81 -27.99 -14.33
CA ILE A 26 8.04 -28.46 -13.16
C ILE A 26 8.25 -27.55 -11.95
N LEU A 27 9.49 -27.15 -11.68
CA LEU A 27 9.82 -26.25 -10.57
C LEU A 27 9.15 -24.89 -10.73
N VAL A 28 9.25 -24.27 -11.92
CA VAL A 28 8.62 -22.97 -12.20
C VAL A 28 7.10 -23.08 -12.14
N ALA A 29 6.49 -24.12 -12.72
CA ALA A 29 5.04 -24.32 -12.66
C ALA A 29 4.53 -24.53 -11.23
N SER A 30 5.30 -25.27 -10.41
CA SER A 30 4.99 -25.48 -8.99
C SER A 30 5.11 -24.17 -8.21
N PHE A 31 6.15 -23.39 -8.49
CA PHE A 31 6.38 -22.08 -7.88
C PHE A 31 5.23 -21.12 -8.21
N ILE A 32 4.84 -20.99 -9.49
CA ILE A 32 3.73 -20.12 -9.91
C ILE A 32 2.42 -20.51 -9.21
N LYS A 33 2.08 -21.81 -9.16
CA LYS A 33 0.86 -22.27 -8.48
C LYS A 33 0.85 -21.99 -6.97
N TYR A 34 2.01 -22.12 -6.32
CA TYR A 34 2.11 -21.94 -4.87
C TYR A 34 2.19 -20.45 -4.48
N PHE A 35 2.95 -19.66 -5.22
CA PHE A 35 3.13 -18.23 -4.93
C PHE A 35 1.94 -17.37 -5.37
N GLY A 36 1.27 -17.71 -6.48
CA GLY A 36 0.06 -16.99 -6.90
C GLY A 36 -1.05 -17.05 -5.86
N LYS A 37 -1.08 -18.08 -4.99
CA LYS A 37 -2.04 -18.17 -3.88
C LYS A 37 -1.69 -17.26 -2.69
N ASN A 38 -0.42 -16.87 -2.53
CA ASN A 38 0.05 -16.06 -1.41
C ASN A 38 0.05 -14.55 -1.72
N GLU A 39 -0.14 -14.17 -2.99
CA GLU A 39 -0.13 -12.78 -3.44
C GLU A 39 -1.27 -11.96 -2.82
N ASP A 40 -2.46 -12.55 -2.69
CA ASP A 40 -3.61 -11.92 -2.03
C ASP A 40 -3.37 -11.66 -0.54
N ASP A 41 -2.72 -12.60 0.15
CA ASP A 41 -2.41 -12.48 1.57
C ASP A 41 -1.28 -11.47 1.82
N PHE A 42 -0.31 -11.41 0.89
CA PHE A 42 0.77 -10.42 0.93
C PHE A 42 0.25 -9.00 0.70
N ASN A 43 -0.59 -8.80 -0.31
CA ASN A 43 -1.22 -7.52 -0.61
C ASN A 43 -2.15 -7.07 0.54
N HIS A 44 -2.87 -8.01 1.15
CA HIS A 44 -3.69 -7.71 2.33
C HIS A 44 -2.83 -7.30 3.54
N ALA A 45 -1.73 -8.00 3.81
CA ALA A 45 -0.81 -7.63 4.87
C ALA A 45 -0.19 -6.25 4.63
N GLY A 46 0.17 -5.95 3.39
CA GLY A 46 0.64 -4.62 2.95
C GLY A 46 -0.40 -3.53 3.19
N LEU A 47 -1.64 -3.75 2.73
CA LEU A 47 -2.75 -2.82 2.94
C LEU A 47 -3.04 -2.57 4.42
N LYS A 48 -3.05 -3.64 5.23
CA LYS A 48 -3.24 -3.53 6.68
C LYS A 48 -2.11 -2.75 7.34
N ARG A 49 -0.87 -2.93 6.88
CA ARG A 49 0.28 -2.13 7.36
C ARG A 49 0.10 -0.65 7.02
N MET A 50 -0.29 -0.33 5.78
CA MET A 50 -0.60 1.05 5.38
C MET A 50 -1.70 1.64 6.25
N ALA A 51 -2.78 0.89 6.49
CA ALA A 51 -3.88 1.31 7.36
C ALA A 51 -3.44 1.63 8.78
N ASN A 52 -2.60 0.77 9.35
CA ASN A 52 -2.07 0.97 10.69
C ASN A 52 -1.15 2.20 10.75
N THR A 53 -0.29 2.39 9.75
CA THR A 53 0.56 3.60 9.66
C THR A 53 -0.31 4.85 9.57
N PHE A 54 -1.28 4.86 8.66
CA PHE A 54 -2.20 5.97 8.46
C PHE A 54 -2.96 6.29 9.77
N SER A 55 -3.58 5.28 10.37
CA SER A 55 -4.33 5.40 11.63
C SER A 55 -3.44 5.90 12.77
N SER A 56 -2.21 5.40 12.87
CA SER A 56 -1.24 5.88 13.87
C SER A 56 -0.91 7.36 13.67
N LYS A 57 -0.70 7.80 12.43
CA LYS A 57 -0.44 9.21 12.14
C LYS A 57 -1.65 10.08 12.48
N VAL A 58 -2.86 9.68 12.07
CA VAL A 58 -4.10 10.41 12.38
C VAL A 58 -4.29 10.56 13.88
N ASN A 59 -4.10 9.49 14.64
CA ASN A 59 -4.23 9.52 16.10
C ASN A 59 -3.14 10.37 16.76
N LEU A 60 -1.90 10.32 16.26
CA LEU A 60 -0.82 11.18 16.73
C LEU A 60 -1.14 12.67 16.51
N VAL A 61 -1.61 13.02 15.31
CA VAL A 61 -2.03 14.39 14.96
C VAL A 61 -3.17 14.85 15.85
N HIS A 62 -4.19 14.00 16.04
CA HIS A 62 -5.31 14.33 16.92
C HIS A 62 -4.89 14.49 18.38
N GLY A 63 -3.99 13.63 18.87
CA GLY A 63 -3.41 13.77 20.21
C GLY A 63 -2.66 15.09 20.38
N GLN A 64 -1.81 15.45 19.42
CA GLN A 64 -1.10 16.74 19.45
C GLN A 64 -2.07 17.93 19.36
N TRP A 65 -3.13 17.83 18.56
CA TRP A 65 -4.19 18.84 18.46
C TRP A 65 -4.90 19.08 19.80
N LEU A 66 -5.19 18.01 20.54
CA LEU A 66 -5.78 18.11 21.88
C LEU A 66 -4.83 18.77 22.90
N MET A 67 -3.51 18.63 22.70
CA MET A 67 -2.50 19.23 23.58
C MET A 67 -2.23 20.70 23.25
N ASP A 68 -2.32 21.09 21.97
CA ASP A 68 -1.93 22.42 21.47
C ASP A 68 -3.09 23.44 21.43
N ASP A 69 -4.13 23.23 22.22
CA ASP A 69 -5.34 24.09 22.25
C ASP A 69 -6.08 24.16 20.91
N GLN A 70 -6.20 23.00 20.26
CA GLN A 70 -7.08 22.80 19.10
C GLN A 70 -6.80 23.70 17.88
N PRO A 71 -5.55 23.81 17.41
CA PRO A 71 -5.20 24.70 16.31
C PRO A 71 -5.75 24.19 14.97
N SER A 72 -5.84 25.07 13.97
CA SER A 72 -6.16 24.66 12.59
C SER A 72 -5.00 23.96 11.86
N ILE A 73 -3.78 24.10 12.40
CA ILE A 73 -2.56 23.47 11.88
C ILE A 73 -1.79 22.88 13.07
N VAL A 74 -1.54 21.58 13.02
CA VAL A 74 -0.77 20.84 14.02
C VAL A 74 0.70 20.82 13.62
N ARG A 75 1.59 21.07 14.58
CA ARG A 75 3.05 21.07 14.36
C ARG A 75 3.64 19.81 14.98
N LEU A 76 3.98 18.82 14.16
CA LEU A 76 4.68 17.63 14.63
C LEU A 76 6.19 17.88 14.59
N ARG A 77 6.87 17.65 15.72
CA ARG A 77 8.33 17.66 15.78
C ARG A 77 8.86 16.24 15.70
N THR A 78 9.60 15.95 14.66
CA THR A 78 10.31 14.69 14.45
C THR A 78 11.81 14.97 14.40
N LYS A 79 12.64 13.92 14.51
CA LYS A 79 14.09 14.05 14.40
C LYS A 79 14.58 13.31 13.17
N ASP A 80 15.47 13.94 12.43
CA ASP A 80 16.18 13.31 11.32
C ASP A 80 17.23 12.29 11.82
N VAL A 81 17.81 11.53 10.89
CA VAL A 81 18.94 10.61 11.08
C VAL A 81 20.14 11.33 11.72
N ASP A 82 20.36 12.60 11.35
CA ASP A 82 21.42 13.45 11.92
C ASP A 82 21.03 14.10 13.26
N GLY A 83 19.82 13.82 13.78
CA GLY A 83 19.33 14.34 15.05
C GLY A 83 18.77 15.77 15.00
N ASN A 84 18.67 16.36 13.81
CA ASN A 84 18.07 17.67 13.58
C ASN A 84 16.54 17.63 13.72
N ASP A 85 15.96 18.68 14.28
CA ASP A 85 14.50 18.79 14.40
C ASP A 85 13.86 19.09 13.03
N ILE A 86 12.95 18.22 12.62
CA ILE A 86 12.07 18.40 11.47
C ILE A 86 10.70 18.80 12.00
N ILE A 87 10.13 19.88 11.45
CA ILE A 87 8.78 20.34 11.80
C ILE A 87 7.85 20.07 10.64
N GLU A 88 6.92 19.15 10.83
CA GLU A 88 5.85 18.88 9.88
C GLU A 88 4.61 19.68 10.24
N LEU A 89 4.03 20.36 9.25
CA LEU A 89 2.80 21.12 9.39
C LEU A 89 1.65 20.31 8.81
N ILE A 90 0.73 19.87 9.67
CA ILE A 90 -0.42 19.05 9.27
C ILE A 90 -1.69 19.89 9.40
N HIS A 91 -2.46 19.99 8.33
CA HIS A 91 -3.75 20.64 8.33
C HIS A 91 -4.81 19.72 8.91
N VAL A 92 -5.63 20.27 9.79
CA VAL A 92 -6.71 19.56 10.43
C VAL A 92 -8.03 20.31 10.29
N ASN A 93 -9.13 19.59 10.36
CA ASN A 93 -10.45 20.21 10.45
C ASN A 93 -10.75 20.68 11.88
N ASN A 94 -11.93 21.26 12.07
CA ASN A 94 -12.43 21.72 13.36
C ASN A 94 -12.64 20.62 14.42
N LYS A 95 -12.43 19.35 14.07
CA LYS A 95 -12.45 18.20 14.99
C LYS A 95 -11.06 17.63 15.27
N GLY A 96 -10.01 18.26 14.74
CA GLY A 96 -8.63 17.80 14.94
C GLY A 96 -8.23 16.60 14.09
N TRP A 97 -8.99 16.27 13.03
CA TRP A 97 -8.65 15.20 12.10
C TRP A 97 -7.96 15.75 10.87
N ILE A 98 -7.01 14.99 10.31
CA ILE A 98 -6.27 15.37 9.10
C ILE A 98 -7.26 15.73 7.99
N ALA A 99 -7.07 16.92 7.43
CA ALA A 99 -7.94 17.46 6.40
C ALA A 99 -7.11 18.00 5.24
N SER A 100 -7.78 18.23 4.11
CA SER A 100 -7.17 18.90 2.99
C SER A 100 -6.81 20.34 3.34
N ARG A 101 -5.73 20.84 2.72
CA ARG A 101 -5.29 22.23 2.79
C ARG A 101 -6.31 23.20 2.19
N SER A 102 -7.08 22.71 1.22
CA SER A 102 -8.15 23.47 0.57
C SER A 102 -9.49 23.27 1.29
N ARG A 103 -10.48 24.13 1.02
CA ARG A 103 -11.84 23.99 1.59
C ARG A 103 -12.60 22.79 1.02
N GLN A 104 -12.18 22.26 -0.12
CA GLN A 104 -12.79 21.07 -0.72
C GLN A 104 -12.02 19.83 -0.26
N LEU A 105 -12.72 18.71 -0.11
CA LEU A 105 -12.07 17.46 0.26
C LEU A 105 -11.11 17.02 -0.86
N ASP A 106 -9.83 16.93 -0.51
CA ASP A 106 -8.78 16.43 -1.37
C ASP A 106 -8.10 15.22 -0.70
N CYS A 107 -8.48 14.03 -1.16
CA CYS A 107 -7.97 12.78 -0.60
C CYS A 107 -6.51 12.50 -0.99
N PHE A 108 -6.02 13.08 -2.09
CA PHE A 108 -4.61 13.00 -2.44
C PHE A 108 -3.78 13.78 -1.42
N ASP A 109 -4.21 15.00 -1.11
CA ASP A 109 -3.55 15.86 -0.14
C ASP A 109 -3.55 15.28 1.28
N ILE A 110 -4.68 14.72 1.70
CA ILE A 110 -4.79 14.01 2.98
C ILE A 110 -3.82 12.82 3.03
N TRP A 111 -3.73 12.04 1.95
CA TRP A 111 -2.80 10.91 1.89
C TRP A 111 -1.35 11.37 2.02
N GLN A 112 -0.96 12.41 1.29
CA GLN A 112 0.39 12.94 1.32
C GLN A 112 0.77 13.40 2.75
N GLN A 113 -0.15 14.09 3.44
CA GLN A 113 0.06 14.52 4.83
C GLN A 113 0.13 13.34 5.82
N ALA A 114 -0.68 12.30 5.61
CA ALA A 114 -0.76 11.17 6.53
C ALA A 114 0.36 10.14 6.35
N MET A 115 0.82 9.95 5.13
CA MET A 115 1.71 8.84 4.77
C MET A 115 3.12 9.29 4.37
N ASP A 116 3.35 10.58 4.14
CA ASP A 116 4.62 11.18 3.69
C ASP A 116 5.27 10.42 2.52
N THR A 117 4.43 9.80 1.70
CA THR A 117 4.83 8.91 0.60
C THR A 117 3.95 9.19 -0.61
N PRO A 118 4.51 9.14 -1.83
CA PRO A 118 3.71 9.25 -3.05
C PRO A 118 2.75 8.06 -3.16
N LEU A 119 1.68 8.20 -3.95
CA LEU A 119 0.65 7.16 -4.21
C LEU A 119 1.15 5.95 -5.02
N ASN A 120 2.42 5.62 -4.88
CA ASN A 120 3.04 4.45 -5.48
C ASN A 120 3.48 3.54 -4.33
N PHE A 121 2.75 2.45 -4.12
CA PHE A 121 3.12 1.43 -3.16
C PHE A 121 3.53 0.17 -3.92
N MET A 122 4.77 -0.29 -3.72
CA MET A 122 5.31 -1.49 -4.37
C MET A 122 5.14 -1.53 -5.89
N ASN A 123 5.33 -0.40 -6.57
CA ASN A 123 5.19 -0.28 -8.03
C ASN A 123 3.73 -0.40 -8.54
N GLU A 124 2.74 -0.40 -7.64
CA GLU A 124 1.32 -0.30 -7.96
C GLU A 124 0.79 1.12 -7.71
N THR A 125 -0.06 1.60 -8.61
CA THR A 125 -0.75 2.89 -8.47
C THR A 125 -1.95 2.74 -7.54
N ILE A 126 -2.00 3.53 -6.48
CA ILE A 126 -3.16 3.60 -5.60
C ILE A 126 -4.20 4.50 -6.24
N ALA A 127 -5.40 3.96 -6.51
CA ALA A 127 -6.52 4.75 -6.99
C ALA A 127 -7.14 5.54 -5.82
N VAL A 128 -7.26 6.85 -5.99
CA VAL A 128 -7.85 7.75 -4.98
C VAL A 128 -9.24 8.16 -5.41
N ILE A 129 -10.22 7.92 -4.54
CA ILE A 129 -11.63 8.12 -4.83
C ILE A 129 -12.27 8.88 -3.67
N VAL A 130 -12.98 9.95 -3.97
CA VAL A 130 -13.88 10.63 -3.01
C VAL A 130 -15.25 9.97 -3.09
N LEU A 131 -15.75 9.46 -1.97
CA LEU A 131 -17.08 8.85 -1.88
C LEU A 131 -18.00 9.73 -1.06
N ASN A 132 -19.19 9.99 -1.60
CA ASN A 132 -20.26 10.68 -0.90
C ASN A 132 -21.25 9.64 -0.36
N ARG A 133 -21.25 9.44 0.97
CA ARG A 133 -22.28 8.65 1.65
C ARG A 133 -23.43 9.58 2.00
N HIS A 134 -24.44 9.60 1.13
CA HIS A 134 -25.62 10.45 1.30
C HIS A 134 -26.38 10.15 2.59
N ASP A 135 -26.45 8.89 3.00
CA ASP A 135 -27.15 8.46 4.22
C ASP A 135 -26.51 9.02 5.51
N GLU A 136 -25.18 9.19 5.51
CA GLU A 136 -24.40 9.68 6.65
C GLU A 136 -24.06 11.18 6.54
N ASN A 137 -24.49 11.81 5.43
CA ASN A 137 -24.07 13.14 4.97
C ASN A 137 -22.55 13.33 5.15
N GLU A 138 -21.79 12.37 4.62
CA GLU A 138 -20.37 12.24 4.88
C GLU A 138 -19.59 11.98 3.60
N GLN A 139 -18.46 12.68 3.46
CA GLN A 139 -17.49 12.42 2.42
C GLN A 139 -16.34 11.61 3.00
N VAL A 140 -16.01 10.50 2.37
CA VAL A 140 -14.91 9.62 2.79
C VAL A 140 -13.89 9.47 1.65
N CYS A 141 -12.63 9.29 2.03
CA CYS A 141 -11.55 9.01 1.10
C CYS A 141 -11.36 7.51 0.97
N ARG A 142 -11.43 6.96 -0.23
CA ARG A 142 -11.11 5.57 -0.53
C ARG A 142 -9.82 5.48 -1.35
N TYR A 143 -8.91 4.63 -0.87
CA TYR A 143 -7.62 4.33 -1.48
C TYR A 143 -7.61 2.86 -1.87
N ALA A 144 -7.78 2.59 -3.17
CA ALA A 144 -7.97 1.24 -3.70
C ALA A 144 -6.71 0.73 -4.39
N LEU A 145 -6.42 -0.56 -4.21
CA LEU A 145 -5.36 -1.29 -4.90
C LEU A 145 -5.89 -1.96 -6.17
N SER A 146 -4.98 -2.36 -7.06
CA SER A 146 -5.25 -3.12 -8.29
C SER A 146 -6.07 -4.40 -8.03
N THR A 147 -5.83 -5.03 -6.87
CA THR A 147 -6.49 -6.25 -6.39
C THR A 147 -7.95 -6.06 -5.98
N GLY A 148 -8.45 -4.81 -5.92
CA GLY A 148 -9.80 -4.48 -5.46
C GLY A 148 -9.94 -4.34 -3.95
N SER A 149 -8.89 -4.66 -3.17
CA SER A 149 -8.86 -4.31 -1.74
C SER A 149 -8.65 -2.81 -1.55
N TYR A 150 -9.21 -2.22 -0.49
CA TYR A 150 -9.14 -0.79 -0.28
C TYR A 150 -9.08 -0.37 1.19
N LEU A 151 -8.55 0.81 1.42
CA LEU A 151 -8.58 1.54 2.68
C LEU A 151 -9.55 2.71 2.56
N GLU A 152 -10.35 2.95 3.60
CA GLU A 152 -11.15 4.17 3.70
C GLU A 152 -10.76 5.00 4.90
N TYR A 153 -10.81 6.31 4.72
CA TYR A 153 -10.60 7.30 5.75
C TYR A 153 -11.81 8.25 5.84
N SER A 154 -12.29 8.47 7.06
CA SER A 154 -13.33 9.44 7.37
C SER A 154 -12.70 10.70 7.99
N PRO A 155 -12.70 11.85 7.29
CA PRO A 155 -12.30 13.12 7.88
C PRO A 155 -13.24 13.56 9.02
N LYS A 156 -14.49 13.09 9.02
CA LYS A 156 -15.50 13.47 10.02
C LYS A 156 -15.24 12.82 11.38
N THR A 157 -14.68 11.62 11.40
CA THR A 157 -14.49 10.79 12.61
C THR A 157 -13.04 10.42 12.89
N GLY A 158 -12.13 10.60 11.93
CA GLY A 158 -10.75 10.13 12.02
C GLY A 158 -10.60 8.62 11.77
N GLN A 159 -11.69 7.90 11.52
CA GLN A 159 -11.65 6.44 11.38
C GLN A 159 -10.95 6.01 10.09
N VAL A 160 -10.11 4.99 10.22
CA VAL A 160 -9.47 4.28 9.10
C VAL A 160 -9.96 2.83 9.11
N VAL A 161 -10.53 2.38 8.00
CA VAL A 161 -11.01 0.99 7.84
C VAL A 161 -10.37 0.36 6.61
N THR A 162 -10.15 -0.95 6.67
CA THR A 162 -9.73 -1.74 5.52
C THR A 162 -10.81 -2.72 5.12
N VAL A 163 -10.99 -2.90 3.83
CA VAL A 163 -11.92 -3.88 3.28
C VAL A 163 -11.18 -4.72 2.25
N LYS A 164 -11.26 -6.04 2.43
CA LYS A 164 -10.78 -7.03 1.46
C LYS A 164 -11.93 -7.33 0.49
N ASN A 165 -11.67 -7.25 -0.81
CA ASN A 165 -12.59 -7.82 -1.77
C ASN A 165 -12.44 -9.36 -1.69
N SER A 166 -13.48 -10.07 -1.23
CA SER A 166 -13.53 -11.53 -1.34
C SER A 166 -14.25 -11.87 -2.64
N SER A 167 -13.50 -12.03 -3.73
CA SER A 167 -14.01 -12.65 -4.95
C SER A 167 -13.56 -14.09 -5.00
#